data_AF-A0A956C3V1-F1
#
_entry.id   AF-A0A956C3V1-F1
#
_cell.length_a   1.000
_cell.length_b   1.000
_cell.length_c   1.000
_cell.angle_alpha   90.00
_cell.angle_beta   90.00
_cell.angle_gamma   90.00
#
_symmetry.space_group_name_H-M   'P 1'
#
loop_
_entity.id
_entity.type
_entity.pdbx_description
1 polymer ?
#
loop_
_entity_poly.entity_id
_entity_poly.type
_entity_poly.pdbx_seq_one_letter_code
_entity_poly.pdbx_strand_id
1 'polypeptide(L)'
;MAQRWGGPRAEGGWSYGSLIRRGVEAVVDVEGRPIAERRAPPSVRRDVAFVAKACPYPDERAGKPMNVSALAQITRHFDAALDDLVAVRAALSSHPTTWELLLTVVVDQLGAPALHLLRGGSATSVPAAAAVAHKLAAGYFGVVRGALAATDAGAHEQVSPERFADTVRASGALIGASEACAGPPHMIARTTACLVDGRPGAVPVSDTARIEIATLLRRQIQIGLAWERFDLAAEVATLESFTREKPRVAFFARRIAERIQGLPASADRVPAPAEALPTDLDPSIRARLVDALGGAPRATRADAACSAIVDNAAGALLLDGAARARCVAQLALYLDTRSEVLAALALHERAIRVALALPEDEAQATVAFDDTVLPPARTLHWLESALGVRATTTTSEQPTVAIASLPRPTVAMGR
;
A
#
# COMPACT_ATOMS: atom_id res chain seq x y z
N MET A 1 -3.66 -25.65 25.75
CA MET A 1 -3.74 -25.62 24.26
C MET A 1 -4.55 -24.39 23.87
N ALA A 2 -3.85 -23.27 23.63
CA ALA A 2 -4.45 -21.95 23.47
C ALA A 2 -4.83 -21.69 22.01
N GLN A 3 -6.12 -21.40 21.81
CA GLN A 3 -6.76 -21.14 20.54
C GLN A 3 -6.73 -19.63 20.24
N ARG A 4 -6.25 -19.29 19.04
CA ARG A 4 -6.60 -18.12 18.20
C ARG A 4 -6.59 -16.73 18.87
N TRP A 5 -5.42 -16.10 18.85
CA TRP A 5 -5.31 -14.64 18.71
C TRP A 5 -5.54 -14.27 17.25
N GLY A 6 -6.81 -14.03 16.91
CA GLY A 6 -7.24 -13.41 15.67
C GLY A 6 -8.08 -12.18 16.00
N GLY A 7 -7.46 -11.16 16.57
CA GLY A 7 -7.97 -9.80 16.33
C GLY A 7 -7.86 -9.53 14.83
N PRO A 8 -8.71 -8.66 14.24
CA PRO A 8 -8.56 -8.30 12.84
C PRO A 8 -7.14 -7.79 12.64
N ARG A 9 -6.30 -8.57 11.96
CA ARG A 9 -5.23 -7.96 11.18
C ARG A 9 -5.97 -6.93 10.34
N ALA A 10 -5.69 -5.64 10.51
CA ALA A 10 -6.12 -4.65 9.53
C ALA A 10 -5.79 -5.25 8.16
N GLU A 11 -6.83 -5.55 7.38
CA GLU A 11 -6.72 -6.31 6.14
C GLU A 11 -5.62 -5.68 5.27
N GLY A 12 -4.48 -6.36 5.15
CA GLY A 12 -3.42 -6.08 4.16
C GLY A 12 -3.00 -4.61 4.01
N GLY A 13 -2.81 -3.87 5.10
CA GLY A 13 -2.35 -2.48 5.03
C GLY A 13 -0.97 -2.39 4.36
N TRP A 14 -0.89 -1.62 3.28
CA TRP A 14 0.37 -1.20 2.67
C TRP A 14 1.34 -0.72 3.75
N SER A 15 2.58 -1.17 3.70
CA SER A 15 3.65 -0.64 4.53
C SER A 15 4.75 -0.12 3.60
N TYR A 16 5.20 1.11 3.81
CA TYR A 16 6.37 1.60 3.09
C TYR A 16 7.61 0.71 3.32
N GLY A 17 7.66 0.04 4.49
CA GLY A 17 8.69 -0.96 4.79
C GLY A 17 8.64 -2.19 3.90
N SER A 18 7.52 -2.46 3.22
CA SER A 18 7.39 -3.55 2.25
C SER A 18 7.82 -3.13 0.83
N LEU A 19 7.79 -1.83 0.52
CA LEU A 19 8.44 -1.28 -0.67
C LEU A 19 9.97 -1.45 -0.64
N ILE A 20 10.57 -1.65 0.53
CA ILE A 20 12.01 -1.84 0.67
C ILE A 20 12.30 -3.08 1.50
N ARG A 21 12.50 -4.21 0.80
CA ARG A 21 12.77 -5.56 1.35
C ARG A 21 13.87 -5.64 2.41
N ARG A 22 14.74 -4.63 2.56
CA ARG A 22 15.71 -4.55 3.67
C ARG A 22 15.08 -4.36 5.05
N GLY A 23 13.77 -4.16 5.16
CA GLY A 23 13.08 -4.17 6.44
C GLY A 23 13.56 -3.03 7.33
N VAL A 24 13.16 -1.80 7.00
CA VAL A 24 13.40 -0.60 7.85
C VAL A 24 12.94 -0.83 9.30
N GLU A 25 12.01 -1.78 9.50
CA GLU A 25 11.57 -2.24 10.81
C GLU A 25 12.67 -2.81 11.70
N ALA A 26 13.73 -3.38 11.11
CA ALA A 26 14.87 -3.93 11.84
C ALA A 26 16.04 -2.96 11.99
N VAL A 27 15.91 -1.74 11.48
CA VAL A 27 16.97 -0.73 11.47
C VAL A 27 16.88 0.13 12.73
N VAL A 28 18.05 0.49 13.26
CA VAL A 28 18.20 1.46 14.35
C VAL A 28 18.83 2.76 13.85
N ASP A 29 18.59 3.86 14.55
CA ASP A 29 19.38 5.08 14.36
C ASP A 29 20.70 5.05 15.14
N VAL A 30 21.52 6.10 14.97
CA VAL A 30 22.79 6.29 15.69
C VAL A 30 22.63 6.40 17.21
N GLU A 31 21.41 6.59 17.74
CA GLU A 31 21.12 6.55 19.18
C GLU A 31 20.69 5.15 19.64
N GLY A 32 20.78 4.14 18.75
CA GLY A 32 20.40 2.76 19.01
C GLY A 32 18.88 2.53 19.04
N ARG A 33 18.07 3.50 18.60
CA ARG A 33 16.61 3.39 18.67
C ARG A 33 16.03 2.84 17.36
N PRO A 34 15.08 1.90 17.41
CA PRO A 34 14.45 1.38 16.21
C PRO A 34 13.65 2.46 15.48
N ILE A 35 13.74 2.45 14.16
CA ILE A 35 13.00 3.39 13.30
C ILE A 35 11.50 3.13 13.38
N ALA A 36 11.09 1.86 13.30
CA ALA A 36 9.67 1.47 13.37
C ALA A 36 9.09 1.42 14.79
N GLU A 37 9.84 1.90 15.79
CA GLU A 37 9.41 1.93 17.20
C GLU A 37 8.89 0.58 17.70
N ARG A 38 7.64 0.52 18.20
CA ARG A 38 7.01 -0.70 18.71
C ARG A 38 6.70 -1.73 17.63
N ARG A 39 6.66 -1.33 16.36
CA ARG A 39 6.49 -2.25 15.21
C ARG A 39 7.78 -2.99 14.88
N ALA A 40 8.92 -2.53 15.38
CA ALA A 40 10.19 -3.23 15.18
C ALA A 40 10.16 -4.64 15.78
N PRO A 41 10.88 -5.62 15.16
CA PRO A 41 10.98 -6.96 15.69
C PRO A 41 11.46 -6.98 17.15
N PRO A 42 10.98 -7.94 17.98
CA PRO A 42 11.37 -8.01 19.39
C PRO A 42 12.89 -8.06 19.61
N SER A 43 13.65 -8.65 18.69
CA SER A 43 15.12 -8.71 18.73
C SER A 43 15.78 -7.31 18.69
N VAL A 44 15.22 -6.37 17.94
CA VAL A 44 15.75 -5.01 17.77
C VAL A 44 15.33 -4.10 18.93
N ARG A 45 14.21 -4.41 19.58
CA ARG A 45 13.69 -3.65 20.72
C ARG A 45 14.30 -4.02 22.07
N ARG A 46 15.06 -5.12 22.14
CA ARG A 46 15.48 -5.76 23.40
C ARG A 46 16.16 -4.78 24.38
N ASP A 47 17.03 -3.92 23.86
CA ASP A 47 17.88 -3.04 24.67
C ASP A 47 17.40 -1.58 24.67
N VAL A 48 16.18 -1.32 24.19
CA VAL A 48 15.62 0.04 24.09
C VAL A 48 14.51 0.23 25.11
N ALA A 49 14.69 1.20 26.01
CA ALA A 49 13.69 1.57 27.00
C ALA A 49 12.49 2.28 26.35
N PHE A 50 11.32 1.62 26.33
CA PHE A 50 10.06 2.22 25.91
C PHE A 50 9.28 2.71 27.12
N VAL A 51 9.28 4.03 27.34
CA VAL A 51 8.49 4.65 28.39
C VAL A 51 7.19 5.17 27.78
N ALA A 52 6.05 4.67 28.27
CA ALA A 52 4.74 5.19 27.94
C ALA A 52 4.15 5.95 29.14
N LYS A 53 3.46 7.06 28.87
CA LYS A 53 2.67 7.80 29.87
C LYS A 53 1.27 8.05 29.33
N ALA A 54 0.31 8.34 30.22
CA ALA A 54 -0.99 8.81 29.80
C ALA A 54 -0.82 10.15 29.06
N CYS A 55 -1.48 10.29 27.91
CA CYS A 55 -1.44 11.48 27.10
C CYS A 55 -2.09 12.66 27.84
N PRO A 56 -1.39 13.79 28.00
CA PRO A 56 -1.90 14.96 28.71
C PRO A 56 -2.69 15.93 27.81
N TYR A 57 -2.76 15.68 26.50
CA TYR A 57 -3.38 16.61 25.56
C TYR A 57 -4.92 16.58 25.67
N PRO A 58 -5.59 17.75 25.66
CA PRO A 58 -7.03 17.85 25.88
C PRO A 58 -7.85 17.52 24.61
N ASP A 59 -7.42 16.54 23.83
CA ASP A 59 -8.05 16.12 22.57
C ASP A 59 -8.40 14.63 22.61
N GLU A 60 -8.72 14.01 21.46
CA GLU A 60 -9.10 12.59 21.38
C GLU A 60 -8.05 11.61 21.93
N ARG A 61 -6.83 12.09 22.19
CA ARG A 61 -5.74 11.31 22.77
C ARG A 61 -5.79 11.25 24.30
N ALA A 62 -6.56 12.11 24.97
CA ALA A 62 -6.55 12.29 26.41
C ALA A 62 -6.60 10.95 27.18
N GLY A 63 -5.66 10.75 28.11
CA GLY A 63 -5.59 9.55 28.94
C GLY A 63 -5.05 8.28 28.25
N LYS A 64 -4.91 8.25 26.93
CA LYS A 64 -4.38 7.09 26.21
C LYS A 64 -2.87 6.96 26.38
N PRO A 65 -2.29 5.74 26.32
CA PRO A 65 -0.84 5.55 26.38
C PRO A 65 -0.14 6.30 25.24
N MET A 66 0.98 6.95 25.56
CA MET A 66 1.75 7.78 24.63
C MET A 66 3.25 7.51 24.82
N ASN A 67 3.98 7.25 23.73
CA ASN A 67 5.42 6.95 23.78
C ASN A 67 6.27 8.20 24.05
N VAL A 68 6.44 8.55 25.33
CA VAL A 68 7.22 9.74 25.73
C VAL A 68 8.71 9.58 25.46
N SER A 69 9.21 8.34 25.37
CA SER A 69 10.60 8.12 24.99
C SER A 69 10.84 8.51 23.53
N ALA A 70 9.91 8.19 22.61
CA ALA A 70 10.02 8.60 21.21
C ALA A 70 9.87 10.11 21.07
N LEU A 71 8.93 10.72 21.82
CA LEU A 71 8.78 12.17 21.86
C LEU A 71 10.09 12.87 22.23
N ALA A 72 10.82 12.40 23.24
CA ALA A 72 12.08 13.01 23.65
C ALA A 72 13.13 13.02 22.52
N GLN A 73 13.20 11.96 21.72
CA GLN A 73 14.08 11.91 20.55
C GLN A 73 13.59 12.84 19.44
N ILE A 74 12.28 12.81 19.14
CA ILE A 74 11.66 13.68 18.14
C ILE A 74 11.95 15.14 18.50
N THR A 75 11.72 15.56 19.74
CA THR A 75 12.01 16.93 20.21
C THR A 75 13.47 17.34 19.97
N ARG A 76 14.44 16.44 20.20
CA ARG A 76 15.87 16.75 20.00
C ARG A 76 16.24 17.00 18.54
N HIS A 77 15.66 16.23 17.61
CA HIS A 77 16.02 16.29 16.18
C HIS A 77 14.93 16.91 15.31
N PHE A 78 13.93 17.55 15.92
CA PHE A 78 12.73 18.03 15.23
C PHE A 78 13.06 19.05 14.15
N ASP A 79 13.87 20.05 14.49
CA ASP A 79 14.20 21.14 13.56
C ASP A 79 14.99 20.63 12.36
N ALA A 80 15.96 19.73 12.58
CA ALA A 80 16.73 19.11 11.49
C ALA A 80 15.83 18.28 10.55
N ALA A 81 14.87 17.52 11.10
CA ALA A 81 13.90 16.80 10.30
C ALA A 81 12.95 17.74 9.53
N LEU A 82 12.52 18.84 10.15
CA LEU A 82 11.68 19.83 9.48
C LEU A 82 12.42 20.58 8.37
N ASP A 83 13.68 20.92 8.58
CA ASP A 83 14.48 21.63 7.57
C ASP A 83 14.69 20.76 6.33
N ASP A 84 14.92 19.46 6.50
CA ASP A 84 14.99 18.49 5.40
C ASP A 84 13.64 18.36 4.66
N LEU A 85 12.53 18.20 5.39
CA LEU A 85 11.19 18.16 4.81
C LEU A 85 10.87 19.43 3.99
N VAL A 86 11.22 20.59 4.52
CA VAL A 86 11.05 21.89 3.86
C VAL A 86 11.93 22.01 2.61
N ALA A 87 13.16 21.51 2.64
CA ALA A 87 14.06 21.50 1.49
C ALA A 87 13.51 20.61 0.35
N VAL A 88 12.92 19.45 0.68
CA VAL A 88 12.25 18.58 -0.28
C VAL A 88 11.00 19.26 -0.84
N ARG A 89 10.20 19.89 0.02
CA ARG A 89 9.03 20.67 -0.40
C ARG A 89 9.41 21.80 -1.36
N ALA A 90 10.53 22.48 -1.12
CA ALA A 90 11.05 23.54 -1.98
C ALA A 90 11.52 23.02 -3.35
N ALA A 91 12.12 21.83 -3.41
CA ALA A 91 12.56 21.22 -4.67
C ALA A 91 11.39 20.82 -5.60
N LEU A 92 10.20 20.59 -5.04
CA LEU A 92 8.99 20.23 -5.79
C LEU A 92 8.14 21.44 -6.23
N SER A 93 8.59 22.68 -5.98
CA SER A 93 7.74 23.87 -6.04
C SER A 93 7.65 24.57 -7.40
N SER A 94 6.43 24.61 -7.96
CA SER A 94 5.90 25.74 -8.76
C SER A 94 4.35 25.83 -8.84
N HIS A 95 3.59 24.99 -8.12
CA HIS A 95 2.13 24.86 -8.27
C HIS A 95 1.40 24.78 -6.92
N PRO A 96 0.06 24.98 -6.88
CA PRO A 96 -0.73 24.78 -5.66
C PRO A 96 -0.42 23.42 -5.03
N THR A 97 -0.38 23.37 -3.69
CA THR A 97 -0.15 22.14 -2.95
C THR A 97 -1.30 21.17 -3.23
N THR A 98 -1.01 19.98 -3.76
CA THR A 98 -1.99 18.91 -3.97
C THR A 98 -1.66 17.70 -3.09
N TRP A 99 -2.62 16.78 -2.96
CA TRP A 99 -2.40 15.53 -2.22
C TRP A 99 -1.27 14.68 -2.81
N GLU A 100 -1.07 14.69 -4.14
CA GLU A 100 0.03 13.98 -4.81
C GLU A 100 1.38 14.58 -4.43
N LEU A 101 1.49 15.91 -4.40
CA LEU A 101 2.70 16.59 -3.96
C LEU A 101 3.02 16.24 -2.51
N LEU A 102 2.00 16.31 -1.63
CA LEU A 102 2.17 15.92 -0.23
C LEU A 102 2.61 14.46 -0.11
N LEU A 103 2.06 13.57 -0.94
CA LEU A 103 2.46 12.16 -0.94
C LEU A 103 3.93 12.02 -1.35
N THR A 104 4.40 12.74 -2.37
CA THR A 104 5.82 12.72 -2.76
C THR A 104 6.73 13.14 -1.61
N VAL A 105 6.41 14.24 -0.92
CA VAL A 105 7.20 14.71 0.25
C VAL A 105 7.17 13.68 1.38
N VAL A 106 6.01 13.12 1.69
CA VAL A 106 5.88 12.12 2.77
C VAL A 106 6.63 10.82 2.44
N VAL A 107 6.52 10.35 1.19
CA VAL A 107 7.20 9.14 0.70
C VAL A 107 8.70 9.31 0.70
N ASP A 108 9.20 10.50 0.35
CA ASP A 108 10.61 10.84 0.47
C ASP A 108 11.11 10.70 1.93
N GLN A 109 10.43 11.34 2.87
CA GLN A 109 10.80 11.32 4.29
C GLN A 109 10.69 9.92 4.90
N LEU A 110 9.70 9.13 4.47
CA LEU A 110 9.58 7.71 4.81
C LEU A 110 10.76 6.90 4.27
N GLY A 111 11.24 7.23 3.07
CA GLY A 111 12.35 6.57 2.38
C GLY A 111 13.72 6.93 2.87
N ALA A 112 13.88 8.09 3.51
CA ALA A 112 15.18 8.63 3.89
C ALA A 112 16.10 7.62 4.61
N PRO A 113 15.64 6.82 5.60
CA PRO A 113 16.49 5.80 6.21
C PRO A 113 16.98 4.72 5.25
N ALA A 114 16.11 4.22 4.39
CA ALA A 114 16.46 3.17 3.44
C ALA A 114 17.42 3.70 2.37
N LEU A 115 17.16 4.90 1.84
CA LEU A 115 18.05 5.57 0.89
C LEU A 115 19.44 5.76 1.50
N HIS A 116 19.51 6.15 2.78
CA HIS A 116 20.77 6.27 3.50
C HIS A 116 21.52 4.94 3.56
N LEU A 117 20.85 3.84 3.92
CA LEU A 117 21.50 2.52 4.02
C LEU A 117 21.94 1.98 2.65
N LEU A 118 21.13 2.20 1.60
CA LEU A 118 21.43 1.75 0.26
C LEU A 118 22.62 2.49 -0.35
N ARG A 119 22.75 3.79 -0.08
CA ARG A 119 23.89 4.61 -0.54
C ARG A 119 25.12 4.49 0.35
N GLY A 120 24.93 4.27 1.65
CA GLY A 120 25.99 4.17 2.65
C GLY A 120 26.71 2.83 2.68
N GLY A 121 26.27 1.85 1.87
CA GLY A 121 26.90 0.53 1.74
C GLY A 121 26.82 -0.31 3.02
N SER A 122 27.79 -0.13 3.93
CA SER A 122 27.99 -0.91 5.16
C SER A 122 27.36 -0.30 6.40
N ALA A 123 26.68 0.85 6.29
CA ALA A 123 26.01 1.46 7.42
C ALA A 123 24.96 0.50 8.01
N THR A 124 25.03 0.26 9.32
CA THR A 124 24.04 -0.55 10.07
C THR A 124 23.03 0.31 10.82
N SER A 125 23.24 1.63 10.82
CA SER A 125 22.40 2.61 11.49
C SER A 125 22.19 3.84 10.61
N VAL A 126 21.14 4.61 10.90
CA VAL A 126 20.84 5.85 10.17
C VAL A 126 20.97 7.09 11.06
N PRO A 127 21.15 8.30 10.48
CA PRO A 127 21.12 9.55 11.25
C PRO A 127 19.81 9.70 12.03
N ALA A 128 19.88 10.19 13.27
CA ALA A 128 18.71 10.34 14.12
C ALA A 128 17.66 11.28 13.51
N ALA A 129 18.09 12.34 12.81
CA ALA A 129 17.19 13.23 12.07
C ALA A 129 16.40 12.49 10.97
N ALA A 130 17.04 11.58 10.22
CA ALA A 130 16.36 10.77 9.20
C ALA A 130 15.36 9.79 9.83
N ALA A 131 15.69 9.21 10.99
CA ALA A 131 14.76 8.36 11.73
C ALA A 131 13.56 9.16 12.29
N VAL A 132 13.77 10.40 12.73
CA VAL A 132 12.69 11.30 13.16
C VAL A 132 11.82 11.73 11.98
N ALA A 133 12.41 12.10 10.85
CA ALA A 133 11.70 12.37 9.60
C ALA A 133 10.77 11.21 9.19
N HIS A 134 11.28 9.97 9.22
CA HIS A 134 10.49 8.77 8.96
C HIS A 134 9.31 8.64 9.91
N LYS A 135 9.51 8.85 11.22
CA LYS A 135 8.44 8.76 12.24
C LYS A 135 7.33 9.79 12.02
N LEU A 136 7.71 11.03 11.70
CA LEU A 136 6.76 12.09 11.36
C LEU A 136 5.97 11.72 10.09
N ALA A 137 6.68 11.31 9.03
CA ALA A 137 6.09 10.95 7.75
C ALA A 137 5.17 9.72 7.83
N ALA A 138 5.49 8.72 8.67
CA ALA A 138 4.67 7.54 8.86
C ALA A 138 3.25 7.87 9.38
N GLY A 139 3.12 8.88 10.24
CA GLY A 139 1.80 9.36 10.68
C GLY A 139 1.00 10.00 9.55
N TYR A 140 1.65 10.81 8.71
CA TYR A 140 0.99 11.51 7.61
C TYR A 140 0.71 10.63 6.38
N PHE A 141 1.46 9.54 6.19
CA PHE A 141 1.28 8.65 5.04
C PHE A 141 -0.12 8.06 4.96
N GLY A 142 -0.65 7.57 6.09
CA GLY A 142 -2.02 7.06 6.14
C GLY A 142 -3.06 8.11 5.79
N VAL A 143 -2.85 9.36 6.26
CA VAL A 143 -3.73 10.51 6.01
C VAL A 143 -3.74 10.88 4.53
N VAL A 144 -2.56 11.09 3.93
CA VAL A 144 -2.43 11.51 2.53
C VAL A 144 -2.90 10.40 1.58
N ARG A 145 -2.54 9.14 1.85
CA ARG A 145 -3.01 8.01 1.04
C ARG A 145 -4.53 7.85 1.13
N GLY A 146 -5.09 7.98 2.33
CA GLY A 146 -6.54 7.92 2.56
C GLY A 146 -7.28 9.05 1.84
N ALA A 147 -6.73 10.26 1.88
CA ALA A 147 -7.26 11.39 1.13
C ALA A 147 -7.25 11.11 -0.38
N LEU A 148 -6.11 10.68 -0.95
CA LEU A 148 -6.02 10.29 -2.38
C LEU A 148 -6.99 9.17 -2.76
N ALA A 149 -7.17 8.18 -1.88
CA ALA A 149 -8.11 7.10 -2.11
C ALA A 149 -9.58 7.58 -2.10
N ALA A 150 -9.88 8.65 -1.34
CA ALA A 150 -11.20 9.26 -1.25
C ALA A 150 -11.45 10.36 -2.31
N THR A 151 -10.40 10.95 -2.88
CA THR A 151 -10.52 11.98 -3.92
C THR A 151 -11.11 11.37 -5.20
N ASP A 152 -12.14 12.04 -5.72
CA ASP A 152 -12.67 11.78 -7.06
C ASP A 152 -11.57 12.02 -8.08
N ALA A 153 -11.47 11.12 -9.04
CA ALA A 153 -10.37 11.16 -9.98
C ALA A 153 -10.34 12.44 -10.83
N GLY A 154 -9.13 12.97 -11.05
CA GLY A 154 -8.92 14.22 -11.77
C GLY A 154 -9.17 15.49 -10.94
N ALA A 155 -9.69 15.38 -9.72
CA ALA A 155 -9.76 16.50 -8.80
C ALA A 155 -8.37 16.79 -8.21
N HIS A 156 -7.60 17.66 -8.88
CA HIS A 156 -6.39 18.25 -8.33
C HIS A 156 -6.76 19.33 -7.32
N GLU A 157 -7.21 18.86 -6.18
CA GLU A 157 -7.70 19.73 -5.13
C GLU A 157 -6.54 20.39 -4.39
N GLN A 158 -6.61 21.70 -4.28
CA GLN A 158 -5.65 22.46 -3.49
C GLN A 158 -5.82 22.13 -2.00
N VAL A 159 -4.73 21.80 -1.35
CA VAL A 159 -4.66 21.46 0.07
C VAL A 159 -4.12 22.67 0.84
N SER A 160 -4.93 23.18 1.77
CA SER A 160 -4.48 24.18 2.76
C SER A 160 -4.07 23.50 4.08
N PRO A 161 -3.31 24.18 4.95
CA PRO A 161 -2.96 23.65 6.28
C PRO A 161 -4.18 23.27 7.12
N GLU A 162 -5.24 24.09 7.08
CA GLU A 162 -6.48 23.86 7.82
C GLU A 162 -7.16 22.60 7.33
N ARG A 163 -7.32 22.47 6.01
CA ARG A 163 -7.90 21.29 5.38
C ARG A 163 -7.12 20.03 5.72
N PHE A 164 -5.79 20.11 5.65
CA PHE A 164 -4.94 18.99 5.98
C PHE A 164 -5.08 18.59 7.46
N ALA A 165 -5.10 19.57 8.38
CA ALA A 165 -5.30 19.34 9.80
C ALA A 165 -6.67 18.71 10.09
N ASP A 166 -7.74 19.15 9.42
CA ASP A 166 -9.07 18.56 9.53
C ASP A 166 -9.07 17.10 9.04
N THR A 167 -8.36 16.82 7.95
CA THR A 167 -8.19 15.46 7.41
C THR A 167 -7.43 14.57 8.40
N VAL A 168 -6.38 15.07 9.05
CA VAL A 168 -5.65 14.36 10.11
C VAL A 168 -6.59 13.96 11.24
N ARG A 169 -7.45 14.87 11.73
CA ARG A 169 -8.42 14.57 12.80
C ARG A 169 -9.47 13.57 12.34
N ALA A 170 -10.08 13.79 11.17
CA ALA A 170 -11.13 12.95 10.62
C ALA A 170 -10.67 11.51 10.36
N SER A 171 -9.40 11.32 9.97
CA SER A 171 -8.80 9.99 9.76
C SER A 171 -8.54 9.20 11.04
N GLY A 172 -8.60 9.84 12.22
CA GLY A 172 -8.21 9.23 13.48
C GLY A 172 -6.70 8.91 13.58
N ALA A 173 -5.86 9.47 12.71
CA ALA A 173 -4.43 9.15 12.63
C ALA A 173 -3.63 9.46 13.91
N LEU A 174 -4.20 10.27 14.82
CA LEU A 174 -3.60 10.55 16.12
C LEU A 174 -3.76 9.40 17.13
N ILE A 175 -4.54 8.36 16.80
CA ILE A 175 -4.80 7.19 17.65
C ILE A 175 -4.37 5.92 16.92
N GLY A 176 -3.24 5.36 17.33
CA GLY A 176 -2.79 4.06 16.85
C GLY A 176 -3.48 2.90 17.58
N ALA A 177 -3.18 1.67 17.12
CA ALA A 177 -3.77 0.44 17.68
C ALA A 177 -3.48 0.23 19.18
N SER A 178 -2.31 0.68 19.66
CA SER A 178 -1.87 0.47 21.04
C SER A 178 -1.50 1.75 21.80
N GLU A 179 -1.33 2.87 21.09
CA GLU A 179 -0.89 4.13 21.68
C GLU A 179 -1.36 5.32 20.85
N ALA A 180 -1.48 6.48 21.49
CA ALA A 180 -1.74 7.76 20.85
C ALA A 180 -0.45 8.40 20.34
N CYS A 181 -0.58 9.24 19.31
CA CYS A 181 0.50 10.05 18.77
C CYS A 181 1.07 10.98 19.85
N ALA A 182 2.38 10.92 20.04
CA ALA A 182 3.07 11.64 21.10
C ALA A 182 3.39 13.11 20.79
N GLY A 183 3.24 13.55 19.54
CA GLY A 183 3.56 14.93 19.16
C GLY A 183 2.61 15.93 19.81
N PRO A 184 3.09 16.96 20.53
CA PRO A 184 2.22 17.99 21.08
C PRO A 184 1.51 18.78 19.95
N PRO A 185 0.33 19.36 20.22
CA PRO A 185 -0.46 20.06 19.20
C PRO A 185 0.32 21.10 18.38
N HIS A 186 1.21 21.87 19.01
CA HIS A 186 2.02 22.86 18.31
C HIS A 186 3.08 22.25 17.37
N MET A 187 3.64 21.08 17.68
CA MET A 187 4.56 20.38 16.78
C MET A 187 3.81 19.83 15.58
N ILE A 188 2.63 19.24 15.79
CA ILE A 188 1.77 18.76 14.70
C ILE A 188 1.38 19.92 13.78
N ALA A 189 0.94 21.05 14.35
CA ALA A 189 0.60 22.25 13.58
C ALA A 189 1.79 22.77 12.76
N ARG A 190 3.00 22.84 13.38
CA ARG A 190 4.22 23.30 12.70
C ARG A 190 4.64 22.35 11.57
N THR A 191 4.62 21.03 11.79
CA THR A 191 4.94 20.07 10.73
C THR A 191 3.91 20.12 9.60
N THR A 192 2.62 20.23 9.92
CA THR A 192 1.56 20.41 8.92
C THR A 192 1.79 21.67 8.07
N ALA A 193 2.08 22.81 8.70
CA ALA A 193 2.38 24.05 7.97
C ALA A 193 3.61 23.89 7.07
N CYS A 194 4.70 23.33 7.58
CA CYS A 194 5.91 23.08 6.77
C CYS A 194 5.66 22.10 5.61
N LEU A 195 4.83 21.08 5.80
CA LEU A 195 4.49 20.10 4.77
C LEU A 195 3.62 20.71 3.68
N VAL A 196 2.62 21.51 4.06
CA VAL A 196 1.64 22.08 3.13
C VAL A 196 2.18 23.35 2.47
N ASP A 197 2.62 24.33 3.25
CA ASP A 197 3.02 25.65 2.75
C ASP A 197 4.51 25.70 2.37
N GLY A 198 5.32 24.76 2.85
CA GLY A 198 6.78 24.87 2.77
C GLY A 198 7.33 25.97 3.69
N ARG A 199 8.46 26.54 3.29
CA ARG A 199 9.04 27.73 3.93
C ARG A 199 9.60 28.66 2.84
N PRO A 200 9.19 29.93 2.79
CA PRO A 200 9.78 30.89 1.86
C PRO A 200 11.29 30.98 2.03
N GLY A 201 12.04 30.99 0.92
CA GLY A 201 13.50 31.08 0.92
C GLY A 201 14.23 29.81 1.36
N ALA A 202 13.51 28.69 1.54
CA ALA A 202 14.15 27.40 1.78
C ALA A 202 15.06 27.02 0.61
N VAL A 203 16.24 26.51 0.94
CA VAL A 203 17.16 25.95 -0.05
C VAL A 203 16.63 24.58 -0.47
N PRO A 204 16.35 24.34 -1.75
CA PRO A 204 15.89 23.03 -2.21
C PRO A 204 16.97 21.98 -1.98
N VAL A 205 16.56 20.71 -1.77
CA VAL A 205 17.53 19.61 -1.76
C VAL A 205 18.30 19.58 -3.08
N SER A 206 19.63 19.46 -3.00
CA SER A 206 20.50 19.42 -4.19
C SER A 206 20.50 18.07 -4.88
N ASP A 207 20.08 17.02 -4.18
CA ASP A 207 20.00 15.66 -4.68
C ASP A 207 18.71 15.44 -5.48
N THR A 208 18.80 15.61 -6.80
CA THR A 208 17.67 15.43 -7.70
C THR A 208 17.22 13.97 -7.79
N ALA A 209 18.12 13.00 -7.65
CA ALA A 209 17.78 11.58 -7.67
C ALA A 209 16.85 11.20 -6.52
N ARG A 210 17.01 11.82 -5.35
CA ARG A 210 16.09 11.66 -4.22
C ARG A 210 14.66 12.05 -4.58
N ILE A 211 14.47 13.18 -5.26
CA ILE A 211 13.16 13.67 -5.71
C ILE A 211 12.56 12.76 -6.80
N GLU A 212 13.38 12.30 -7.73
CA GLU A 212 12.98 11.33 -8.75
C GLU A 212 12.48 10.02 -8.12
N ILE A 213 13.24 9.46 -7.17
CA ILE A 213 12.85 8.22 -6.47
C ILE A 213 11.54 8.42 -5.71
N ALA A 214 11.38 9.51 -4.98
CA ALA A 214 10.12 9.81 -4.27
C ALA A 214 8.93 9.92 -5.23
N THR A 215 9.15 10.52 -6.41
CA THR A 215 8.13 10.66 -7.47
C THR A 215 7.74 9.29 -8.04
N LEU A 216 8.71 8.41 -8.31
CA LEU A 216 8.48 7.05 -8.80
C LEU A 216 7.74 6.20 -7.77
N LEU A 217 8.12 6.29 -6.49
CA LEU A 217 7.45 5.59 -5.39
C LEU A 217 6.01 6.08 -5.20
N ARG A 218 5.76 7.40 -5.28
CA ARG A 218 4.39 7.95 -5.27
C ARG A 218 3.56 7.37 -6.42
N ARG A 219 4.10 7.30 -7.64
CA ARG A 219 3.40 6.70 -8.79
C ARG A 219 3.05 5.24 -8.55
N GLN A 220 3.95 4.44 -7.97
CA GLN A 220 3.67 3.06 -7.58
C GLN A 220 2.51 2.97 -6.58
N ILE A 221 2.48 3.84 -5.57
CA ILE A 221 1.37 3.90 -4.59
C ILE A 221 0.04 4.21 -5.28
N GLN A 222 0.01 5.17 -6.19
CA GLN A 222 -1.22 5.52 -6.92
C GLN A 222 -1.67 4.44 -7.91
N ILE A 223 -0.74 3.76 -8.61
CA ILE A 223 -1.07 2.55 -9.38
C ILE A 223 -1.69 1.48 -8.47
N GLY A 224 -1.16 1.34 -7.25
CA GLY A 224 -1.71 0.52 -6.19
C GLY A 224 -3.14 0.86 -5.80
N LEU A 225 -3.44 2.15 -5.60
CA LEU A 225 -4.80 2.62 -5.32
C LEU A 225 -5.76 2.35 -6.50
N ALA A 226 -5.28 2.53 -7.73
CA ALA A 226 -6.06 2.17 -8.92
C ALA A 226 -6.38 0.67 -8.97
N TRP A 227 -5.41 -0.17 -8.61
CA TRP A 227 -5.62 -1.61 -8.47
C TRP A 227 -6.60 -1.95 -7.34
N GLU A 228 -6.52 -1.32 -6.16
CA GLU A 228 -7.48 -1.53 -5.06
C GLU A 228 -8.92 -1.28 -5.51
N ARG A 229 -9.13 -0.20 -6.29
CA ARG A 229 -10.44 0.14 -6.85
C ARG A 229 -10.92 -0.90 -7.86
N PHE A 230 -10.04 -1.31 -8.78
CA PHE A 230 -10.35 -2.37 -9.75
C PHE A 230 -10.67 -3.70 -9.08
N ASP A 231 -9.85 -4.15 -8.12
CA ASP A 231 -10.04 -5.41 -7.42
C ASP A 231 -11.33 -5.41 -6.59
N LEU A 232 -11.71 -4.29 -5.96
CA LEU A 232 -13.00 -4.19 -5.28
C LEU A 232 -14.18 -4.29 -6.27
N ALA A 233 -14.11 -3.58 -7.40
CA ALA A 233 -15.15 -3.63 -8.42
C ALA A 233 -15.28 -5.04 -9.04
N ALA A 234 -14.15 -5.70 -9.29
CA ALA A 234 -14.11 -7.06 -9.79
C ALA A 234 -14.62 -8.07 -8.75
N GLU A 235 -14.35 -7.86 -7.45
CA GLU A 235 -14.87 -8.66 -6.36
C GLU A 235 -16.40 -8.59 -6.33
N VAL A 236 -16.97 -7.38 -6.37
CA VAL A 236 -18.43 -7.16 -6.41
C VAL A 236 -19.05 -7.89 -7.60
N ALA A 237 -18.55 -7.64 -8.82
CA ALA A 237 -19.07 -8.26 -10.04
C ALA A 237 -18.97 -9.80 -10.02
N THR A 238 -17.91 -10.34 -9.40
CA THR A 238 -17.71 -11.78 -9.23
C THR A 238 -18.72 -12.38 -8.25
N LEU A 239 -18.91 -11.77 -7.08
CA LEU A 239 -19.84 -12.24 -6.06
C LEU A 239 -21.30 -12.19 -6.54
N GLU A 240 -21.69 -11.14 -7.26
CA GLU A 240 -23.00 -11.03 -7.89
C GLU A 240 -23.20 -12.10 -8.96
N SER A 241 -22.18 -12.35 -9.79
CA SER A 241 -22.19 -13.44 -10.77
C SER A 241 -22.45 -14.77 -10.07
N PHE A 242 -21.69 -15.10 -9.03
CA PHE A 242 -21.81 -16.36 -8.29
C PHE A 242 -23.15 -16.54 -7.60
N THR A 243 -23.81 -15.46 -7.20
CA THR A 243 -25.17 -15.51 -6.64
C THR A 243 -26.19 -16.00 -7.67
N ARG A 244 -25.97 -15.70 -8.96
CA ARG A 244 -26.82 -16.19 -10.07
C ARG A 244 -26.54 -17.65 -10.42
N GLU A 245 -25.30 -18.11 -10.31
CA GLU A 245 -24.87 -19.47 -10.73
C GLU A 245 -25.18 -20.61 -9.73
N LYS A 246 -25.99 -20.36 -8.69
CA LYS A 246 -26.41 -21.34 -7.67
C LYS A 246 -25.26 -22.23 -7.16
N PRO A 247 -24.47 -21.76 -6.17
CA PRO A 247 -23.38 -22.54 -5.60
C PRO A 247 -23.81 -23.94 -5.16
N ARG A 248 -23.01 -24.97 -5.47
CA ARG A 248 -23.25 -26.37 -5.07
C ARG A 248 -23.15 -26.56 -3.56
N VAL A 249 -22.31 -25.75 -2.94
CA VAL A 249 -21.93 -25.89 -1.53
C VAL A 249 -22.61 -24.77 -0.73
N ALA A 250 -23.53 -25.15 0.17
CA ALA A 250 -24.25 -24.20 1.01
C ALA A 250 -23.33 -23.33 1.88
N PHE A 251 -22.17 -23.86 2.28
CA PHE A 251 -21.13 -23.07 2.95
C PHE A 251 -20.62 -21.92 2.05
N PHE A 252 -20.30 -22.20 0.78
CA PHE A 252 -19.81 -21.17 -0.14
C PHE A 252 -20.88 -20.10 -0.43
N ALA A 253 -22.13 -20.51 -0.65
CA ALA A 253 -23.25 -19.58 -0.79
C ALA A 253 -23.40 -18.63 0.42
N ARG A 254 -23.28 -19.16 1.64
CA ARG A 254 -23.33 -18.37 2.87
C ARG A 254 -22.18 -17.38 2.95
N ARG A 255 -20.95 -17.81 2.61
CA ARG A 255 -19.76 -16.94 2.59
C ARG A 255 -19.88 -15.81 1.57
N ILE A 256 -20.46 -16.08 0.40
CA ILE A 256 -20.78 -15.05 -0.60
C ILE A 256 -21.77 -14.04 -0.01
N ALA A 257 -22.89 -14.51 0.56
CA ALA A 257 -23.90 -13.64 1.15
C ALA A 257 -23.36 -12.78 2.30
N GLU A 258 -22.60 -13.39 3.23
CA GLU A 258 -21.90 -12.69 4.32
C GLU A 258 -20.95 -11.63 3.77
N ARG A 259 -20.19 -11.95 2.71
CA ARG A 259 -19.26 -10.99 2.10
C ARG A 259 -20.01 -9.84 1.45
N ILE A 260 -21.05 -10.10 0.66
CA ILE A 260 -21.87 -9.05 0.01
C ILE A 260 -22.45 -8.11 1.07
N GLN A 261 -22.99 -8.64 2.17
CA GLN A 261 -23.51 -7.82 3.28
C GLN A 261 -22.44 -6.99 3.99
N GLY A 262 -21.19 -7.46 3.98
CA GLY A 262 -20.05 -6.77 4.57
C GLY A 262 -19.26 -5.89 3.60
N LEU A 263 -19.66 -5.80 2.33
CA LEU A 263 -19.02 -4.88 1.40
C LEU A 263 -19.28 -3.43 1.87
N PRO A 264 -18.29 -2.54 1.73
CA PRO A 264 -18.47 -1.15 2.13
C PRO A 264 -19.57 -0.52 1.27
N ALA A 265 -20.43 0.31 1.88
CA ALA A 265 -21.49 1.04 1.15
C ALA A 265 -20.94 1.94 0.03
N SER A 266 -19.64 2.27 0.08
CA SER A 266 -18.94 3.00 -0.97
C SER A 266 -18.61 2.16 -2.21
N ALA A 267 -18.84 0.85 -2.19
CA ALA A 267 -18.58 -0.03 -3.34
C ALA A 267 -19.39 0.38 -4.60
N ASP A 268 -20.58 0.96 -4.41
CA ASP A 268 -21.44 1.45 -5.50
C ASP A 268 -20.95 2.77 -6.12
N ARG A 269 -19.98 3.43 -5.50
CA ARG A 269 -19.45 4.75 -5.89
C ARG A 269 -17.96 4.74 -6.15
N VAL A 270 -17.37 3.57 -6.39
CA VAL A 270 -15.94 3.49 -6.68
C VAL A 270 -15.69 4.26 -7.98
N PRO A 271 -14.91 5.36 -7.97
CA PRO A 271 -14.55 6.08 -9.20
C PRO A 271 -13.90 5.12 -10.17
N ALA A 272 -13.94 5.42 -11.48
CA ALA A 272 -13.38 4.51 -12.46
C ALA A 272 -11.90 4.21 -12.09
N PRO A 273 -11.46 2.94 -12.06
CA PRO A 273 -10.11 2.62 -11.59
C PRO A 273 -9.00 3.33 -12.39
N ALA A 274 -9.19 3.48 -13.69
CA ALA A 274 -8.30 4.21 -14.61
C ALA A 274 -8.11 5.69 -14.25
N GLU A 275 -9.07 6.25 -13.56
CA GLU A 275 -9.20 7.65 -13.19
C GLU A 275 -8.28 7.95 -11.98
N ALA A 276 -7.99 6.93 -11.15
CA ALA A 276 -7.03 6.99 -10.04
C ALA A 276 -5.56 6.99 -10.46
N LEU A 277 -5.27 6.75 -11.76
CA LEU A 277 -3.90 6.68 -12.27
C LEU A 277 -3.23 8.06 -12.22
N PRO A 278 -1.93 8.14 -11.88
CA PRO A 278 -1.20 9.39 -11.94
C PRO A 278 -1.27 10.02 -13.34
N THR A 279 -1.58 11.31 -13.39
CA THR A 279 -1.66 12.09 -14.64
C THR A 279 -0.29 12.28 -15.30
N ASP A 280 0.77 12.18 -14.50
CA ASP A 280 2.16 12.34 -14.92
C ASP A 280 2.88 11.01 -15.18
N LEU A 281 2.14 9.90 -15.31
CA LEU A 281 2.69 8.65 -15.83
C LEU A 281 3.14 8.81 -17.28
N ASP A 282 4.12 7.99 -17.68
CA ASP A 282 4.45 7.83 -19.09
C ASP A 282 3.16 7.55 -19.91
N PRO A 283 2.88 8.31 -20.99
CA PRO A 283 1.63 8.18 -21.73
C PRO A 283 1.34 6.77 -22.23
N SER A 284 2.37 6.01 -22.62
CA SER A 284 2.20 4.64 -23.12
C SER A 284 1.83 3.67 -21.98
N ILE A 285 2.50 3.78 -20.83
CA ILE A 285 2.16 3.00 -19.62
C ILE A 285 0.75 3.35 -19.17
N ARG A 286 0.42 4.65 -19.10
CA ARG A 286 -0.90 5.12 -18.69
C ARG A 286 -1.99 4.60 -19.60
N ALA A 287 -1.82 4.67 -20.93
CA ALA A 287 -2.79 4.15 -21.89
C ALA A 287 -3.05 2.64 -21.71
N ARG A 288 -2.00 1.83 -21.55
CA ARG A 288 -2.15 0.38 -21.28
C ARG A 288 -2.91 0.11 -19.99
N LEU A 289 -2.60 0.85 -18.92
CA LEU A 289 -3.27 0.71 -17.63
C LEU A 289 -4.72 1.17 -17.68
N VAL A 290 -5.03 2.28 -18.36
CA VAL A 290 -6.42 2.76 -18.54
C VAL A 290 -7.25 1.68 -19.23
N ASP A 291 -6.73 1.09 -20.31
CA ASP A 291 -7.42 0.05 -21.05
C ASP A 291 -7.61 -1.23 -20.20
N ALA A 292 -6.56 -1.66 -19.50
CA ALA A 292 -6.59 -2.84 -18.63
C ALA A 292 -7.53 -2.66 -17.41
N LEU A 293 -7.52 -1.49 -16.79
CA LEU A 293 -8.34 -1.17 -15.61
C LEU A 293 -9.78 -0.78 -15.98
N GLY A 294 -10.02 -0.37 -17.23
CA GLY A 294 -11.34 -0.02 -17.75
C GLY A 294 -12.24 -1.23 -18.01
N GLY A 295 -11.73 -2.46 -17.85
CA GLY A 295 -12.52 -3.68 -17.99
C GLY A 295 -12.81 -4.08 -19.45
N ALA A 296 -12.12 -3.47 -20.42
CA ALA A 296 -12.26 -3.83 -21.83
C ALA A 296 -11.72 -5.26 -22.03
N PRO A 297 -12.55 -6.24 -22.45
CA PRO A 297 -12.05 -7.57 -22.75
C PRO A 297 -11.09 -7.47 -23.92
N ARG A 298 -9.82 -7.76 -23.67
CA ARG A 298 -8.87 -8.01 -24.75
C ARG A 298 -9.05 -9.47 -25.14
N ALA A 299 -9.24 -9.77 -26.42
CA ALA A 299 -9.14 -11.14 -26.92
C ALA A 299 -7.67 -11.57 -26.77
N THR A 300 -7.29 -12.08 -25.60
CA THR A 300 -5.90 -12.38 -25.28
C THR A 300 -5.61 -13.87 -25.38
N ARG A 301 -4.32 -14.18 -25.38
CA ARG A 301 -3.83 -15.55 -25.18
C ARG A 301 -4.29 -16.14 -23.84
N ALA A 302 -4.76 -15.34 -22.88
CA ALA A 302 -5.24 -15.82 -21.59
C ALA A 302 -6.54 -16.61 -21.69
N ASP A 303 -7.36 -16.42 -22.73
CA ASP A 303 -8.65 -17.11 -22.87
C ASP A 303 -8.50 -18.63 -22.92
N ALA A 304 -7.50 -19.14 -23.65
CA ALA A 304 -7.27 -20.58 -23.74
C ALA A 304 -6.79 -21.17 -22.40
N ALA A 305 -5.88 -20.47 -21.71
CA ALA A 305 -5.39 -20.88 -20.40
C ALA A 305 -6.51 -20.82 -19.34
N CYS A 306 -7.29 -19.74 -19.32
CA CYS A 306 -8.42 -19.57 -18.41
C CYS A 306 -9.52 -20.58 -18.70
N SER A 307 -9.80 -20.86 -19.97
CA SER A 307 -10.71 -21.93 -20.38
C SER A 307 -10.25 -23.26 -19.80
N ALA A 308 -8.97 -23.62 -19.95
CA ALA A 308 -8.44 -24.86 -19.40
C ALA A 308 -8.53 -24.91 -17.87
N ILE A 309 -8.29 -23.79 -17.16
CA ILE A 309 -8.46 -23.72 -15.71
C ILE A 309 -9.91 -23.98 -15.30
N VAL A 310 -10.85 -23.35 -16.00
CA VAL A 310 -12.28 -23.48 -15.72
C VAL A 310 -12.80 -24.88 -16.10
N ASP A 311 -12.30 -25.49 -17.18
CA ASP A 311 -12.67 -26.84 -17.61
C ASP A 311 -12.20 -27.92 -16.64
N ASN A 312 -11.04 -27.71 -16.02
CA ASN A 312 -10.49 -28.61 -15.01
C ASN A 312 -10.98 -28.29 -13.59
N ALA A 313 -11.83 -27.28 -13.43
CA ALA A 313 -12.36 -26.87 -12.14
C ALA A 313 -13.32 -27.93 -11.59
N ALA A 314 -12.96 -28.54 -10.46
CA ALA A 314 -13.85 -29.40 -9.66
C ALA A 314 -14.56 -28.61 -8.54
N GLY A 315 -14.72 -27.30 -8.76
CA GLY A 315 -15.02 -26.32 -7.74
C GLY A 315 -16.45 -26.30 -7.19
N ALA A 316 -16.75 -25.24 -6.45
CA ALA A 316 -17.99 -25.06 -5.71
C ALA A 316 -19.18 -24.58 -6.57
N LEU A 317 -18.98 -24.26 -7.84
CA LEU A 317 -20.02 -23.74 -8.75
C LEU A 317 -20.51 -24.78 -9.76
N LEU A 318 -21.77 -24.66 -10.17
CA LEU A 318 -22.27 -25.29 -11.40
C LEU A 318 -22.10 -24.28 -12.53
N LEU A 319 -21.15 -24.53 -13.43
CA LEU A 319 -20.92 -23.67 -14.57
C LEU A 319 -21.60 -24.30 -15.79
N ASP A 320 -22.75 -23.77 -16.20
CA ASP A 320 -23.32 -24.04 -17.53
C ASP A 320 -22.51 -23.30 -18.62
N GLY A 321 -22.86 -23.49 -19.91
CA GLY A 321 -22.11 -22.89 -21.01
C GLY A 321 -21.95 -21.36 -20.90
N ALA A 322 -22.99 -20.65 -20.43
CA ALA A 322 -22.96 -19.19 -20.30
C ALA A 322 -22.23 -18.75 -19.02
N ALA A 323 -22.48 -19.42 -17.90
CA ALA A 323 -21.78 -19.21 -16.62
C ALA A 323 -20.28 -19.46 -16.76
N ARG A 324 -19.92 -20.53 -17.44
CA ARG A 324 -18.54 -20.88 -17.80
C ARG A 324 -17.89 -19.78 -18.61
N ALA A 325 -18.54 -19.33 -19.70
CA ALA A 325 -18.00 -18.26 -20.55
C ALA A 325 -17.78 -16.96 -19.75
N ARG A 326 -18.72 -16.58 -18.88
CA ARG A 326 -18.56 -15.44 -17.95
C ARG A 326 -17.37 -15.62 -17.02
N CYS A 327 -17.24 -16.79 -16.38
CA CYS A 327 -16.15 -17.06 -15.45
C CYS A 327 -14.78 -17.04 -16.13
N VAL A 328 -14.67 -17.61 -17.34
CA VAL A 328 -13.46 -17.53 -18.18
C VAL A 328 -13.11 -16.08 -18.48
N ALA A 329 -14.07 -15.29 -18.95
CA ALA A 329 -13.86 -13.88 -19.28
C ALA A 329 -13.45 -13.04 -18.06
N GLN A 330 -14.07 -13.28 -16.90
CA GLN A 330 -13.72 -12.61 -15.65
C GLN A 330 -12.30 -12.96 -15.19
N LEU A 331 -11.93 -14.24 -15.25
CA LEU A 331 -10.59 -14.69 -14.89
C LEU A 331 -9.53 -14.13 -15.85
N ALA A 332 -9.78 -14.18 -17.16
CA ALA A 332 -8.89 -13.64 -18.17
C ALA A 332 -8.67 -12.13 -17.98
N LEU A 333 -9.75 -11.36 -17.87
CA LEU A 333 -9.68 -9.92 -17.59
C LEU A 333 -8.86 -9.65 -16.33
N TYR A 334 -9.13 -10.35 -15.23
CA TYR A 334 -8.44 -10.12 -13.96
C TYR A 334 -6.94 -10.41 -14.04
N LEU A 335 -6.55 -11.54 -14.66
CA LEU A 335 -5.16 -11.92 -14.80
C LEU A 335 -4.39 -10.98 -15.76
N ASP A 336 -5.02 -10.57 -16.86
CA ASP A 336 -4.44 -9.62 -17.80
C ASP A 336 -4.23 -8.24 -17.14
N THR A 337 -5.24 -7.72 -16.44
CA THR A 337 -5.13 -6.45 -15.71
C THR A 337 -4.04 -6.52 -14.64
N ARG A 338 -3.97 -7.62 -13.88
CA ARG A 338 -2.91 -7.82 -12.89
C ARG A 338 -1.52 -7.85 -13.54
N SER A 339 -1.39 -8.51 -14.69
CA SER A 339 -0.13 -8.58 -15.44
C SER A 339 0.34 -7.19 -15.90
N GLU A 340 -0.55 -6.37 -16.43
CA GLU A 340 -0.24 -5.00 -16.87
C GLU A 340 0.17 -4.10 -15.70
N VAL A 341 -0.52 -4.22 -14.56
CA VAL A 341 -0.17 -3.50 -13.33
C VAL A 341 1.21 -3.90 -12.84
N LEU A 342 1.51 -5.21 -12.77
CA LEU A 342 2.82 -5.72 -12.37
C LEU A 342 3.93 -5.25 -13.34
N ALA A 343 3.67 -5.27 -14.65
CA ALA A 343 4.62 -4.77 -15.65
C ALA A 343 4.92 -3.27 -15.47
N ALA A 344 3.90 -2.46 -15.18
CA ALA A 344 4.08 -1.03 -14.88
C ALA A 344 4.89 -0.80 -13.59
N LEU A 345 4.63 -1.56 -12.53
CA LEU A 345 5.39 -1.49 -11.28
C LEU A 345 6.86 -1.88 -11.48
N ALA A 346 7.13 -2.92 -12.27
CA ALA A 346 8.49 -3.36 -12.60
C ALA A 346 9.28 -2.30 -13.39
N LEU A 347 8.62 -1.56 -14.28
CA LEU A 347 9.25 -0.42 -14.98
C LEU A 347 9.67 0.68 -14.00
N HIS A 348 8.83 1.00 -13.00
CA HIS A 348 9.16 1.97 -11.97
C HIS A 348 10.28 1.47 -11.04
N GLU A 349 10.27 0.18 -10.66
CA GLU A 349 11.36 -0.42 -9.89
C GLU A 349 12.70 -0.29 -10.63
N ARG A 350 12.74 -0.61 -11.93
CA ARG A 350 13.95 -0.42 -12.75
C ARG A 350 14.41 1.04 -12.75
N ALA A 351 13.49 1.99 -12.92
CA ALA A 351 13.82 3.41 -12.87
C ALA A 351 14.37 3.83 -11.49
N ILE A 352 13.80 3.33 -10.39
CA ILE A 352 14.31 3.59 -9.03
C ILE A 352 15.73 3.03 -8.86
N ARG A 353 16.02 1.82 -9.37
CA ARG A 353 17.36 1.22 -9.32
C ARG A 353 18.38 2.06 -10.09
N VAL A 354 18.01 2.56 -11.26
CA VAL A 354 18.84 3.49 -12.05
C VAL A 354 19.10 4.78 -11.26
N ALA A 355 18.07 5.40 -10.68
CA ALA A 355 18.22 6.62 -9.87
C ALA A 355 19.06 6.39 -8.60
N LEU A 356 19.07 5.17 -8.06
CA LEU A 356 19.94 4.78 -6.94
C LEU A 356 21.37 4.41 -7.35
N ALA A 357 21.68 4.39 -8.65
CA ALA A 357 22.94 3.87 -9.20
C ALA A 357 23.25 2.44 -8.71
N LEU A 358 22.22 1.59 -8.57
CA LEU A 358 22.40 0.19 -8.22
C LEU A 358 22.78 -0.64 -9.46
N PRO A 359 23.57 -1.71 -9.31
CA PRO A 359 23.87 -2.62 -10.42
C PRO A 359 22.58 -3.27 -10.96
N GLU A 360 22.54 -3.50 -12.28
CA GLU A 360 21.39 -4.13 -12.96
C GLU A 360 21.21 -5.61 -12.60
N ASP A 361 22.27 -6.29 -12.15
CA ASP A 361 22.22 -7.72 -11.77
C ASP A 361 21.31 -7.94 -10.54
N GLU A 362 20.12 -8.48 -10.78
CA GLU A 362 19.13 -8.80 -9.75
C GLU A 362 19.66 -9.74 -8.66
N ALA A 363 20.60 -10.63 -8.98
CA ALA A 363 21.17 -11.56 -8.00
C ALA A 363 22.02 -10.83 -6.94
N GLN A 364 22.49 -9.62 -7.26
CA GLN A 364 23.28 -8.77 -6.37
C GLN A 364 22.46 -7.59 -5.81
N ALA A 365 21.24 -7.38 -6.33
CA ALA A 365 20.41 -6.27 -5.95
C ALA A 365 19.82 -6.47 -4.55
N THR A 366 20.27 -5.62 -3.63
CA THR A 366 19.78 -5.62 -2.24
C THR A 366 18.43 -4.90 -2.06
N VAL A 367 17.84 -4.42 -3.15
CA VAL A 367 16.49 -3.86 -3.22
C VAL A 367 15.66 -4.80 -4.10
N ALA A 368 14.63 -5.42 -3.52
CA ALA A 368 13.56 -6.04 -4.29
C ALA A 368 12.26 -5.42 -3.79
N PHE A 369 11.42 -4.98 -4.70
CA PHE A 369 10.05 -4.62 -4.38
C PHE A 369 9.27 -5.94 -4.44
N ASP A 370 8.73 -6.38 -3.32
CA ASP A 370 7.99 -7.65 -3.29
C ASP A 370 6.55 -7.47 -3.81
N ASP A 371 5.84 -8.56 -4.03
CA ASP A 371 4.44 -8.53 -4.49
C ASP A 371 3.50 -7.80 -3.51
N THR A 372 3.98 -7.37 -2.33
CA THR A 372 3.17 -6.62 -1.37
C THR A 372 2.95 -5.16 -1.78
N VAL A 373 3.63 -4.69 -2.85
CA VAL A 373 3.25 -3.43 -3.51
C VAL A 373 1.82 -3.54 -4.04
N LEU A 374 1.31 -4.74 -4.33
CA LEU A 374 -0.10 -4.91 -4.57
C LEU A 374 -0.83 -5.33 -3.28
N PRO A 375 -1.93 -4.66 -2.93
CA PRO A 375 -2.83 -5.14 -1.91
C PRO A 375 -3.35 -6.54 -2.27
N PRO A 376 -3.78 -7.33 -1.27
CA PRO A 376 -4.22 -8.70 -1.50
C PRO A 376 -5.27 -8.79 -2.61
N ALA A 377 -5.07 -9.72 -3.54
CA ALA A 377 -5.96 -9.99 -4.67
C ALA A 377 -7.29 -10.63 -4.21
N ARG A 378 -8.25 -9.82 -3.75
CA ARG A 378 -9.52 -10.27 -3.15
C ARG A 378 -10.34 -11.06 -4.15
N THR A 379 -10.48 -10.54 -5.38
CA THR A 379 -11.25 -11.20 -6.44
C THR A 379 -10.65 -12.54 -6.81
N LEU A 380 -9.33 -12.62 -6.93
CA LEU A 380 -8.65 -13.86 -7.29
C LEU A 380 -8.95 -14.95 -6.27
N HIS A 381 -8.95 -14.62 -4.97
CA HIS A 381 -9.29 -15.58 -3.92
C HIS A 381 -10.70 -16.16 -4.10
N TRP A 382 -11.68 -15.35 -4.51
CA TRP A 382 -13.04 -15.80 -4.80
C TRP A 382 -13.10 -16.69 -6.05
N LEU A 383 -12.42 -16.30 -7.12
CA LEU A 383 -12.32 -17.10 -8.35
C LEU A 383 -11.66 -18.46 -8.07
N GLU A 384 -10.54 -18.47 -7.36
CA GLU A 384 -9.83 -19.70 -6.93
C GLU A 384 -10.71 -20.60 -6.06
N SER A 385 -11.40 -20.03 -5.08
CA SER A 385 -12.31 -20.76 -4.19
C SER A 385 -13.50 -21.34 -4.94
N ALA A 386 -14.06 -20.59 -5.89
CA ALA A 386 -15.16 -21.03 -6.74
C ALA A 386 -14.76 -22.17 -7.67
N LEU A 387 -13.55 -22.11 -8.22
CA LEU A 387 -13.03 -23.09 -9.18
C LEU A 387 -12.34 -24.29 -8.50
N GLY A 388 -11.98 -24.19 -7.22
CA GLY A 388 -11.26 -25.24 -6.49
C GLY A 388 -9.81 -25.40 -6.94
N VAL A 389 -9.22 -24.35 -7.51
CA VAL A 389 -7.86 -24.33 -8.08
C VAL A 389 -7.13 -23.10 -7.55
N ARG A 390 -5.79 -23.16 -7.49
CA ARG A 390 -4.97 -21.97 -7.27
C ARG A 390 -4.40 -21.48 -8.59
N ALA A 391 -4.58 -20.20 -8.87
CA ALA A 391 -3.98 -19.54 -10.01
C ALA A 391 -2.59 -19.05 -9.58
N THR A 392 -1.56 -19.84 -9.84
CA THR A 392 -0.18 -19.38 -9.68
C THR A 392 0.22 -18.56 -10.90
N THR A 393 0.45 -17.26 -10.73
CA THR A 393 1.23 -16.48 -11.71
C THR A 393 2.71 -16.76 -11.45
N THR A 394 3.34 -17.55 -12.30
CA THR A 394 4.81 -17.59 -12.34
C THR A 394 5.31 -16.25 -12.86
N THR A 395 6.38 -15.72 -12.27
CA THR A 395 7.04 -14.48 -12.71
C THR A 395 7.75 -14.62 -14.07
N SER A 396 7.75 -15.81 -14.68
CA SER A 396 8.21 -15.97 -16.06
C SER A 396 7.25 -15.26 -17.02
N GLU A 397 7.78 -14.78 -18.15
CA GLU A 397 7.04 -14.09 -19.23
C GLU A 397 5.85 -14.87 -19.80
N GLN A 398 5.61 -16.10 -19.34
CA GLN A 398 4.43 -16.89 -19.64
C GLN A 398 3.72 -17.26 -18.35
N PRO A 399 2.42 -16.90 -18.18
CA PRO A 399 1.62 -17.40 -17.08
C PRO A 399 1.42 -18.91 -17.24
N THR A 400 2.34 -19.69 -16.70
CA THR A 400 2.12 -21.13 -16.50
C THR A 400 1.36 -21.31 -15.21
N VAL A 401 0.08 -21.63 -15.33
CA VAL A 401 -0.74 -21.98 -14.17
C VAL A 401 -0.50 -23.43 -13.82
N ALA A 402 0.22 -23.67 -12.72
CA ALA A 402 0.27 -24.97 -12.11
C ALA A 402 -1.05 -25.20 -11.36
N ILE A 403 -1.86 -26.15 -11.82
CA ILE A 403 -3.08 -26.57 -11.11
C ILE A 403 -2.63 -27.33 -9.85
N ALA A 404 -2.44 -26.63 -8.75
CA ALA A 404 -2.38 -27.26 -7.44
C ALA A 404 -3.82 -27.51 -6.99
N SER A 405 -4.26 -28.78 -7.03
CA SER A 405 -5.55 -29.15 -6.46
C SER A 405 -5.56 -28.77 -4.97
N LEU A 406 -6.57 -28.00 -4.54
CA LEU A 406 -6.75 -27.77 -3.12
C LEU A 406 -7.00 -29.11 -2.40
N PRO A 407 -6.40 -29.34 -1.22
CA PRO A 407 -6.66 -30.56 -0.47
C PRO A 407 -8.15 -30.68 -0.23
N ARG A 408 -8.75 -31.80 -0.66
CA ARG A 408 -10.18 -32.07 -0.41
C ARG A 408 -10.40 -32.06 1.11
N PRO A 409 -11.36 -31.28 1.63
CA PRO A 409 -11.66 -31.32 3.05
C PRO A 409 -12.06 -32.75 3.39
N THR A 410 -11.25 -33.41 4.22
CA THR A 410 -11.54 -34.75 4.72
C THR A 410 -12.69 -34.58 5.71
N VAL A 411 -13.92 -34.80 5.25
CA VAL A 411 -15.08 -34.86 6.14
C VAL A 411 -14.90 -36.12 6.97
N ALA A 412 -14.40 -35.96 8.19
CA ALA A 412 -14.43 -37.03 9.18
C ALA A 412 -15.90 -37.32 9.47
N MET A 413 -16.46 -38.32 8.79
CA MET A 413 -17.73 -38.91 9.18
C MET A 413 -17.50 -39.67 10.48
N GLY A 414 -17.63 -38.97 11.62
CA GLY A 414 -17.84 -39.61 12.91
C GLY A 414 -19.18 -40.34 12.86
N ARG A 415 -19.12 -41.66 13.08
CA ARG A 415 -20.31 -42.52 13.26
C ARG A 415 -20.93 -42.30 14.63
#